data_AF-A0A7K8ZS87-F1
#
_entry.id   AF-A0A7K8ZS87-F1
#
_cell.length_a   1.000
_cell.length_b   1.000
_cell.length_c   1.000
_cell.angle_alpha   90.00
_cell.angle_beta   90.00
_cell.angle_gamma   90.00
#
_symmetry.space_group_name_H-M   'P 1'
#
loop_
_entity.id
_entity.type
_entity.pdbx_description
1 polymer ?
#
loop_
_entity_poly.entity_id
_entity_poly.type
_entity_poly.pdbx_seq_one_letter_code
_entity_poly.pdbx_strand_id
1 'polypeptide(L)'
;MLCLRLAPLLVLVLVVSLGAALPHEGTPRKGCSLFKYMEIIVHEKKAVNKMQKEFRNIRRMHRHCNTRLLDRKWTAAHLSVPDRVLLVEAELNFTITMLQHPAPPSFARVRQRPLAFLAQAREDLQGCVAPSHQPSGELRQWLQNLQVAMETKTTSCLEDYAIRHALEVLGDLNCAACQDKC
;
A
#
# COMPACT_ATOMS: atom_id res chain seq x y z
N MET A 1 66.43 18.18 -44.77
CA MET A 1 67.04 17.32 -43.73
C MET A 1 66.08 17.26 -42.55
N LEU A 2 65.59 16.06 -42.31
CA LEU A 2 64.49 15.68 -41.41
C LEU A 2 64.97 15.66 -39.94
N CYS A 3 64.17 16.17 -39.00
CA CYS A 3 64.10 15.70 -37.60
C CYS A 3 62.94 16.43 -36.90
N LEU A 4 61.71 15.93 -37.01
CA LEU A 4 61.03 15.05 -36.04
C LEU A 4 60.52 15.74 -34.75
N ARG A 5 59.18 15.87 -34.74
CA ARG A 5 58.22 15.62 -33.64
C ARG A 5 58.18 16.59 -32.47
N LEU A 6 56.99 17.14 -32.22
CA LEU A 6 56.01 16.55 -31.29
C LEU A 6 54.67 17.28 -31.46
N ALA A 7 53.60 16.53 -31.67
CA ALA A 7 52.23 17.02 -31.69
C ALA A 7 51.74 17.27 -30.26
N PRO A 8 51.00 18.35 -29.97
CA PRO A 8 50.16 18.40 -28.79
C PRO A 8 48.73 17.98 -29.15
N LEU A 9 48.31 16.82 -28.63
CA LEU A 9 46.93 16.41 -28.53
C LEU A 9 46.17 17.42 -27.66
N LEU A 10 45.29 18.22 -28.27
CA LEU A 10 44.34 19.06 -27.54
C LEU A 10 43.25 18.18 -26.94
N VAL A 11 43.44 17.78 -25.68
CA VAL A 11 42.41 17.16 -24.85
C VAL A 11 41.49 18.27 -24.33
N LEU A 12 40.31 18.43 -24.92
CA LEU A 12 39.24 19.22 -24.30
C LEU A 12 38.64 18.40 -23.15
N VAL A 13 39.07 18.70 -21.93
CA VAL A 13 38.38 18.23 -20.72
C VAL A 13 37.22 19.20 -20.45
N LEU A 14 36.01 18.82 -20.86
CA LEU A 14 34.78 19.45 -20.39
C LEU A 14 34.47 18.87 -18.99
N VAL A 15 35.03 19.50 -17.95
CA VAL A 15 34.54 19.31 -16.59
C VAL A 15 33.23 20.09 -16.46
N VAL A 16 32.12 19.41 -16.74
CA VAL A 16 30.80 19.88 -16.31
C VAL A 16 30.59 19.34 -14.90
N SER A 17 30.88 20.16 -13.90
CA SER A 17 30.47 19.91 -12.52
C SER A 17 28.96 20.13 -12.40
N LEU A 18 28.17 19.13 -12.79
CA LEU A 18 26.81 19.02 -12.28
C LEU A 18 26.92 18.61 -10.81
N GLY A 19 26.84 19.60 -9.93
CA GLY A 19 26.46 19.38 -8.54
C GLY A 19 25.04 18.85 -8.48
N ALA A 20 24.86 17.58 -8.85
CA ALA A 20 23.69 16.83 -8.46
C ALA A 20 23.82 16.63 -6.96
N ALA A 21 23.10 17.46 -6.19
CA ALA A 21 22.75 17.11 -4.83
C ALA A 21 22.02 15.76 -4.91
N LEU A 22 22.78 14.69 -4.69
CA LEU A 22 22.24 13.35 -4.45
C LEU A 22 21.19 13.52 -3.36
N PRO A 23 19.92 13.16 -3.60
CA PRO A 23 18.95 13.16 -2.53
C PRO A 23 19.47 12.19 -1.48
N HIS A 24 19.72 12.72 -0.30
CA HIS A 24 20.19 11.99 0.86
C HIS A 24 19.26 10.80 1.10
N GLU A 25 19.74 9.62 0.72
CA GLU A 25 19.07 8.36 0.99
C GLU A 25 18.83 8.22 2.49
N GLY A 26 17.59 7.94 2.88
CA GLY A 26 17.28 7.45 4.22
C GLY A 26 16.57 8.39 5.17
N THR A 27 16.16 9.60 4.75
CA THR A 27 15.23 10.40 5.58
C THR A 27 13.78 10.27 5.06
N PRO A 28 12.82 9.80 5.89
CA PRO A 28 11.41 9.96 5.59
C PRO A 28 11.17 11.42 5.25
N ARG A 29 10.43 11.68 4.16
CA ARG A 29 10.12 13.05 3.74
C ARG A 29 9.53 13.78 4.95
N LYS A 30 10.18 14.88 5.39
CA LYS A 30 9.63 15.79 6.40
C LYS A 30 8.21 16.16 5.96
N GLY A 31 7.19 15.55 6.56
CA GLY A 31 5.79 15.72 6.13
C GLY A 31 4.90 14.48 6.10
N CYS A 32 5.41 13.25 6.29
CA CYS A 32 4.53 12.10 6.52
C CYS A 32 3.85 12.22 7.90
N SER A 33 2.60 12.70 7.92
CA SER A 33 1.74 12.65 9.12
C SER A 33 0.43 11.97 8.78
N LEU A 34 0.25 10.78 9.32
CA LEU A 34 -0.98 9.99 9.21
C LEU A 34 -1.94 10.27 10.38
N PHE A 35 -1.60 11.19 11.29
CA PHE A 35 -2.32 11.42 12.55
C PHE A 35 -3.82 11.68 12.36
N LYS A 36 -4.22 12.34 11.27
CA LYS A 36 -5.63 12.59 10.91
C LYS A 36 -6.48 11.31 10.85
N TYR A 37 -5.86 10.17 10.55
CA TYR A 37 -6.57 8.90 10.46
C TYR A 37 -7.02 8.36 11.81
N MET A 38 -6.42 8.78 12.93
CA MET A 38 -6.85 8.37 14.26
C MET A 38 -8.31 8.73 14.56
N GLU A 39 -8.75 9.89 14.09
CA GLU A 39 -10.12 10.38 14.31
C GLU A 39 -11.05 9.97 13.17
N ILE A 40 -10.61 10.14 11.92
CA ILE A 40 -11.47 9.97 10.73
C ILE A 40 -11.94 8.50 10.59
N ILE A 41 -11.09 7.53 10.98
CA ILE A 41 -11.41 6.10 10.88
C ILE A 41 -12.67 5.73 11.68
N VAL A 42 -12.94 6.40 12.82
CA VAL A 42 -14.14 6.15 13.63
C VAL A 42 -15.40 6.35 12.81
N HIS A 43 -15.46 7.41 12.02
CA HIS A 43 -16.61 7.70 11.17
C HIS A 43 -16.67 6.79 9.94
N GLU A 44 -15.51 6.41 9.40
CA GLU A 44 -15.44 5.61 8.19
C GLU A 44 -15.83 4.15 8.41
N LYS A 45 -15.61 3.60 9.62
CA LYS A 45 -16.10 2.27 10.00
C LYS A 45 -17.60 2.10 9.74
N LYS A 46 -18.42 3.15 9.89
CA LYS A 46 -19.86 3.08 9.61
C LYS A 46 -20.15 2.89 8.13
N ALA A 47 -19.40 3.58 7.26
CA ALA A 47 -19.55 3.46 5.81
C ALA A 47 -19.08 2.08 5.32
N VAL A 48 -17.95 1.58 5.83
CA VAL A 48 -17.46 0.22 5.54
C VAL A 48 -18.47 -0.84 6.00
N ASN A 49 -19.02 -0.71 7.21
CA ASN A 49 -20.05 -1.64 7.69
C ASN A 49 -21.30 -1.66 6.79
N LYS A 50 -21.72 -0.48 6.29
CA LYS A 50 -22.85 -0.38 5.34
C LYS A 50 -22.52 -1.09 4.03
N MET A 51 -21.32 -0.88 3.49
CA MET A 51 -20.83 -1.57 2.30
C MET A 51 -20.81 -3.10 2.50
N GLN A 52 -20.23 -3.58 3.59
CA GLN A 52 -20.20 -5.01 3.91
C GLN A 52 -21.60 -5.63 4.08
N LYS A 53 -22.54 -4.90 4.69
CA LYS A 53 -23.93 -5.34 4.81
C LYS A 53 -24.59 -5.51 3.44
N GLU A 54 -24.45 -4.52 2.56
CA GLU A 54 -24.98 -4.60 1.20
C GLU A 54 -24.34 -5.75 0.41
N PHE A 55 -23.02 -5.94 0.55
CA PHE A 55 -22.32 -7.04 -0.09
C PHE A 55 -22.87 -8.41 0.32
N ARG A 56 -23.18 -8.61 1.61
CA ARG A 56 -23.83 -9.84 2.08
C ARG A 56 -25.24 -10.05 1.51
N ASN A 57 -25.98 -8.97 1.26
CA ASN A 57 -27.33 -9.04 0.70
C ASN A 57 -27.33 -9.45 -0.78
N ILE A 58 -26.37 -8.93 -1.55
CA ILE A 58 -26.25 -9.24 -2.99
C ILE A 58 -25.55 -10.58 -3.24
N ARG A 59 -24.63 -10.99 -2.36
CA ARG A 59 -23.82 -12.19 -2.54
C ARG A 59 -24.60 -13.44 -2.09
N ARG A 60 -25.41 -13.98 -3.00
CA ARG A 60 -26.12 -15.27 -2.81
C ARG A 60 -25.30 -16.50 -3.22
N MET A 61 -24.14 -16.35 -3.84
CA MET A 61 -23.35 -17.45 -4.39
C MET A 61 -21.87 -17.26 -4.05
N HIS A 62 -21.09 -18.36 -4.08
CA HIS A 62 -19.67 -18.49 -3.72
C HIS A 62 -19.44 -18.85 -2.25
N ARG A 63 -19.88 -20.06 -1.88
CA ARG A 63 -19.67 -20.66 -0.55
C ARG A 63 -18.27 -21.21 -0.30
N HIS A 64 -17.38 -21.23 -1.29
CA HIS A 64 -16.09 -21.90 -1.13
C HIS A 64 -14.97 -21.12 -1.81
N CYS A 65 -14.52 -20.03 -1.18
CA CYS A 65 -13.15 -19.59 -1.43
C CYS A 65 -12.26 -19.84 -0.22
N ASN A 66 -11.15 -20.51 -0.46
CA ASN A 66 -10.09 -20.66 0.53
C ASN A 66 -9.05 -19.55 0.36
N THR A 67 -9.13 -18.54 1.23
CA THR A 67 -8.18 -17.42 1.33
C THR A 67 -7.26 -17.54 2.55
N ARG A 68 -7.16 -18.73 3.15
CA ARG A 68 -6.37 -18.95 4.38
C ARG A 68 -4.90 -18.55 4.27
N LEU A 69 -4.37 -18.49 3.05
CA LEU A 69 -3.01 -18.05 2.80
C LEU A 69 -2.79 -16.55 3.09
N LEU A 70 -3.88 -15.76 3.13
CA LEU A 70 -3.87 -14.35 3.50
C LEU A 70 -4.19 -14.13 4.98
N ASP A 71 -4.63 -15.17 5.69
CA ASP A 71 -4.91 -15.09 7.12
C ASP A 71 -3.60 -14.85 7.88
N ARG A 72 -3.60 -13.81 8.72
CA ARG A 72 -2.45 -13.45 9.54
C ARG A 72 -2.63 -13.99 10.95
N LYS A 73 -1.53 -14.49 11.54
CA LYS A 73 -1.48 -14.85 12.98
C LYS A 73 -0.97 -13.70 13.86
N TRP A 74 -0.50 -12.63 13.23
CA TRP A 74 0.02 -11.43 13.85
C TRP A 74 -0.88 -10.23 13.50
N THR A 75 -0.77 -9.15 14.26
CA THR A 75 -1.48 -7.88 14.03
C THR A 75 -0.49 -6.79 13.67
N ALA A 76 -0.94 -5.66 13.12
CA ALA A 76 -0.06 -4.54 12.83
C ALA A 76 0.73 -4.05 14.07
N ALA A 77 0.18 -4.19 15.29
CA ALA A 77 0.88 -3.82 16.53
C ALA A 77 2.17 -4.64 16.75
N HIS A 78 2.26 -5.87 16.24
CA HIS A 78 3.47 -6.69 16.37
C HIS A 78 4.59 -6.30 15.40
N LEU A 79 4.29 -5.47 14.39
CA LEU A 79 5.24 -5.04 13.39
C LEU A 79 5.99 -3.77 13.81
N SER A 80 7.18 -3.55 13.25
CA SER A 80 7.88 -2.27 13.35
C SER A 80 7.09 -1.15 12.65
N VAL A 81 7.28 0.11 13.03
CA VAL A 81 6.58 1.25 12.40
C VAL A 81 6.74 1.26 10.86
N PRO A 82 7.93 1.05 10.28
CA PRO A 82 8.07 0.97 8.82
C PRO A 82 7.33 -0.23 8.20
N ASP A 83 7.32 -1.39 8.85
CA ASP A 83 6.57 -2.56 8.39
C ASP A 83 5.05 -2.33 8.43
N ARG A 84 4.54 -1.60 9.44
CA ARG A 84 3.11 -1.22 9.54
C ARG A 84 2.70 -0.39 8.33
N VAL A 85 3.56 0.56 7.91
CA VAL A 85 3.30 1.39 6.72
C VAL A 85 3.28 0.52 5.45
N LEU A 86 4.27 -0.36 5.26
CA LEU A 86 4.31 -1.26 4.08
C LEU A 86 3.10 -2.21 4.01
N LEU A 87 2.70 -2.77 5.16
CA LEU A 87 1.49 -3.59 5.26
C LEU A 87 0.27 -2.82 4.78
N VAL A 88 0.02 -1.64 5.35
CA VAL A 88 -1.16 -0.84 5.04
C VAL A 88 -1.14 -0.41 3.58
N GLU A 89 0.02 -0.13 3.00
CA GLU A 89 0.15 0.16 1.58
C GLU A 89 -0.38 -1.00 0.72
N ALA A 90 0.09 -2.22 1.00
CA ALA A 90 -0.31 -3.41 0.27
C ALA A 90 -1.80 -3.72 0.44
N GLU A 91 -2.33 -3.59 1.65
CA GLU A 91 -3.75 -3.79 1.96
C GLU A 91 -4.65 -2.77 1.25
N LEU A 92 -4.26 -1.48 1.27
CA LEU A 92 -4.98 -0.42 0.57
C LEU A 92 -4.99 -0.69 -0.94
N ASN A 93 -3.82 -0.97 -1.53
CA ASN A 93 -3.71 -1.26 -2.95
C ASN A 93 -4.59 -2.45 -3.37
N PHE A 94 -4.51 -3.54 -2.64
CA PHE A 94 -5.34 -4.72 -2.89
C PHE A 94 -6.83 -4.39 -2.76
N THR A 95 -7.25 -3.78 -1.65
CA THR A 95 -8.66 -3.50 -1.37
C THR A 95 -9.25 -2.51 -2.38
N ILE A 96 -8.53 -1.45 -2.73
CA ILE A 96 -8.93 -0.47 -3.76
C ILE A 96 -9.14 -1.18 -5.09
N THR A 97 -8.18 -2.01 -5.52
CA THR A 97 -8.26 -2.75 -6.79
C THR A 97 -9.54 -3.59 -6.85
N MET A 98 -9.83 -4.33 -5.78
CA MET A 98 -11.04 -5.16 -5.71
C MET A 98 -12.33 -4.34 -5.68
N LEU A 99 -12.34 -3.21 -4.98
CA LEU A 99 -13.51 -2.32 -4.91
C LEU A 99 -13.77 -1.56 -6.22
N GLN A 100 -12.80 -1.47 -7.13
CA GLN A 100 -12.95 -0.79 -8.42
C GLN A 100 -13.61 -1.66 -9.50
N HIS A 101 -13.67 -2.98 -9.33
CA HIS A 101 -14.31 -3.87 -10.31
C HIS A 101 -15.80 -3.53 -10.53
N PRO A 102 -16.36 -3.84 -11.71
CA PRO A 102 -17.78 -3.62 -12.00
C PRO A 102 -18.69 -4.27 -10.93
N ALA A 103 -19.72 -3.55 -10.51
CA ALA A 103 -20.66 -4.06 -9.50
C ALA A 103 -22.09 -3.59 -9.75
N PRO A 104 -23.10 -4.30 -9.19
CA PRO A 104 -24.49 -3.87 -9.25
C PRO A 104 -24.68 -2.44 -8.70
N PRO A 105 -25.64 -1.66 -9.23
CA PRO A 105 -25.82 -0.26 -8.86
C PRO A 105 -25.98 -0.01 -7.35
N SER A 106 -26.63 -0.92 -6.61
CA SER A 106 -26.81 -0.79 -5.16
C SER A 106 -25.47 -0.86 -4.41
N PHE A 107 -24.61 -1.81 -4.78
CA PHE A 107 -23.28 -1.98 -4.19
C PHE A 107 -22.34 -0.84 -4.60
N ALA A 108 -22.36 -0.47 -5.89
CA ALA A 108 -21.56 0.63 -6.42
C ALA A 108 -21.81 1.94 -5.65
N ARG A 109 -23.07 2.22 -5.28
CA ARG A 109 -23.44 3.39 -4.48
C ARG A 109 -22.87 3.36 -3.06
N VAL A 110 -22.96 2.22 -2.36
CA VAL A 110 -22.52 2.15 -0.96
C VAL A 110 -21.00 2.07 -0.81
N ARG A 111 -20.28 1.53 -1.80
CA ARG A 111 -18.81 1.45 -1.77
C ARG A 111 -18.11 2.75 -2.17
N GLN A 112 -18.81 3.70 -2.77
CA GLN A 112 -18.22 4.93 -3.29
C GLN A 112 -17.45 5.71 -2.21
N ARG A 113 -18.05 5.91 -1.03
CA ARG A 113 -17.40 6.61 0.08
C ARG A 113 -16.19 5.84 0.63
N PRO A 114 -16.31 4.54 0.99
CA PRO A 114 -15.16 3.73 1.38
C PRO A 114 -14.02 3.77 0.36
N LEU A 115 -14.32 3.61 -0.93
CA LEU A 115 -13.31 3.63 -1.99
C LEU A 115 -12.60 4.98 -2.06
N ALA A 116 -13.33 6.10 -2.00
CA ALA A 116 -12.72 7.44 -2.00
C ALA A 116 -11.82 7.66 -0.78
N PHE A 117 -12.25 7.21 0.40
CA PHE A 117 -11.44 7.28 1.61
C PHE A 117 -10.16 6.45 1.51
N LEU A 118 -10.25 5.19 1.07
CA LEU A 118 -9.08 4.31 0.94
C LEU A 118 -8.10 4.86 -0.11
N ALA A 119 -8.60 5.41 -1.22
CA ALA A 119 -7.78 6.06 -2.24
C ALA A 119 -7.00 7.24 -1.67
N GLN A 120 -7.65 8.11 -0.89
CA GLN A 120 -6.99 9.24 -0.23
C GLN A 120 -5.94 8.75 0.78
N ALA A 121 -6.25 7.72 1.56
CA ALA A 121 -5.30 7.13 2.51
C ALA A 121 -4.06 6.59 1.81
N ARG A 122 -4.22 5.94 0.66
CA ARG A 122 -3.09 5.47 -0.14
C ARG A 122 -2.21 6.62 -0.62
N GLU A 123 -2.79 7.70 -1.13
CA GLU A 123 -2.02 8.87 -1.59
C GLU A 123 -1.22 9.51 -0.45
N ASP A 124 -1.81 9.65 0.74
CA ASP A 124 -1.10 10.17 1.90
C ASP A 124 0.03 9.23 2.36
N LEU A 125 -0.18 7.92 2.25
CA LEU A 125 0.77 6.90 2.68
C LEU A 125 1.99 6.79 1.76
N GLN A 126 1.87 7.09 0.46
CA GLN A 126 2.99 7.05 -0.48
C GLN A 126 4.17 7.95 -0.05
N GLY A 127 3.89 9.03 0.68
CA GLY A 127 4.94 9.90 1.24
C GLY A 127 5.64 9.34 2.48
N CYS A 128 5.16 8.23 3.03
CA CYS A 128 5.59 7.62 4.29
C CYS A 128 6.44 6.36 4.12
N VAL A 129 6.42 5.76 2.93
CA VAL A 129 7.14 4.53 2.64
C VAL A 129 8.64 4.82 2.53
N ALA A 130 9.44 4.18 3.37
CA ALA A 130 10.90 4.33 3.35
C ALA A 130 11.50 3.48 2.22
N PRO A 131 12.17 4.06 1.19
CA PRO A 131 12.63 3.32 0.02
C PRO A 131 13.63 2.21 0.32
N SER A 132 14.44 2.37 1.37
CA SER A 132 15.50 1.43 1.76
C SER A 132 15.06 0.39 2.78
N HIS A 133 13.85 0.51 3.34
CA HIS A 133 13.38 -0.41 4.36
C HIS A 133 13.04 -1.78 3.77
N GLN A 134 13.58 -2.84 4.36
CA GLN A 134 13.28 -4.21 3.96
C GLN A 134 12.22 -4.80 4.89
N PRO A 135 11.16 -5.43 4.35
CA PRO A 135 10.11 -6.01 5.18
C PRO A 135 10.68 -7.14 6.05
N SER A 136 10.20 -7.21 7.29
CA SER A 136 10.44 -8.36 8.17
C SER A 136 10.01 -9.68 7.53
N GLY A 137 10.52 -10.80 8.04
CA GLY A 137 10.25 -12.12 7.48
C GLY A 137 8.75 -12.45 7.42
N GLU A 138 8.01 -12.10 8.48
CA GLU A 138 6.56 -12.32 8.55
C GLU A 138 5.79 -11.49 7.52
N LEU A 139 6.11 -10.19 7.40
CA LEU A 139 5.48 -9.31 6.43
C LEU A 139 5.84 -9.73 5.00
N ARG A 140 7.10 -10.05 4.73
CA ARG A 140 7.56 -10.53 3.42
C ARG A 140 6.81 -11.78 2.97
N GLN A 141 6.65 -12.75 3.87
CA GLN A 141 5.90 -13.97 3.57
C GLN A 141 4.44 -13.66 3.27
N TRP A 142 3.82 -12.76 4.03
CA TRP A 142 2.43 -12.35 3.77
C TRP A 142 2.28 -11.60 2.43
N LEU A 143 3.22 -10.72 2.08
CA LEU A 143 3.23 -10.02 0.78
C LEU A 143 3.36 -11.00 -0.39
N GLN A 144 4.22 -12.01 -0.26
CA GLN A 144 4.32 -13.10 -1.25
C GLN A 144 3.02 -13.88 -1.36
N ASN A 145 2.40 -14.21 -0.23
CA ASN A 145 1.10 -14.88 -0.21
C ASN A 145 0.02 -14.01 -0.89
N LEU A 146 0.02 -12.69 -0.67
CA LEU A 146 -0.88 -11.75 -1.35
C LEU A 146 -0.72 -11.82 -2.86
N GLN A 147 0.51 -11.80 -3.36
CA GLN A 147 0.79 -11.95 -4.78
C GLN A 147 0.28 -13.30 -5.32
N VAL A 148 0.60 -14.41 -4.64
CA VAL A 148 0.12 -15.74 -5.02
C VAL A 148 -1.42 -15.81 -5.02
N ALA A 149 -2.10 -15.16 -4.07
CA ALA A 149 -3.56 -15.08 -4.07
C ALA A 149 -4.08 -14.32 -5.31
N MET A 150 -3.45 -13.19 -5.64
CA MET A 150 -3.84 -12.39 -6.81
C MET A 150 -3.69 -13.17 -8.12
N GLU A 151 -2.72 -14.08 -8.21
CA GLU A 151 -2.49 -14.91 -9.39
C GLU A 151 -3.40 -16.15 -9.45
N THR A 152 -3.72 -16.75 -8.29
CA THR A 152 -4.34 -18.08 -8.24
C THR A 152 -5.84 -18.07 -7.89
N LYS A 153 -6.37 -16.98 -7.35
CA LYS A 153 -7.77 -16.91 -6.91
C LYS A 153 -8.63 -16.19 -7.93
N THR A 154 -9.90 -16.57 -7.98
CA THR A 154 -10.88 -15.88 -8.82
C THR A 154 -11.11 -14.45 -8.32
N THR A 155 -11.43 -13.54 -9.23
CA THR A 155 -11.80 -12.15 -8.88
C THR A 155 -12.90 -12.09 -7.82
N SER A 156 -13.95 -12.91 -7.96
CA SER A 156 -15.05 -12.97 -7.00
C SER A 156 -14.64 -13.44 -5.59
N CYS A 157 -13.57 -14.21 -5.49
CA CYS A 157 -12.98 -14.59 -4.22
C CYS A 157 -12.17 -13.44 -3.60
N LEU A 158 -11.34 -12.78 -4.39
CA LEU A 158 -10.52 -11.67 -3.91
C LEU A 158 -11.40 -10.49 -3.49
N GLU A 159 -12.48 -10.22 -4.22
CA GLU A 159 -13.52 -9.24 -3.82
C GLU A 159 -14.15 -9.59 -2.48
N ASP A 160 -14.47 -10.87 -2.26
CA ASP A 160 -15.01 -11.33 -0.97
C ASP A 160 -14.07 -11.01 0.18
N TYR A 161 -12.81 -11.38 -0.01
CA TYR A 161 -11.77 -11.20 0.98
C TYR A 161 -11.55 -9.72 1.27
N ALA A 162 -11.33 -8.90 0.24
CA ALA A 162 -11.16 -7.45 0.37
C ALA A 162 -12.32 -6.81 1.13
N ILE A 163 -13.56 -7.16 0.79
CA ILE A 163 -14.73 -6.54 1.41
C ILE A 163 -14.89 -7.02 2.86
N ARG A 164 -14.69 -8.30 3.16
CA ARG A 164 -14.75 -8.83 4.54
C ARG A 164 -13.67 -8.23 5.43
N HIS A 165 -12.46 -8.05 4.92
CA HIS A 165 -11.31 -7.57 5.68
C HIS A 165 -11.13 -6.04 5.66
N ALA A 166 -11.98 -5.28 4.96
CA ALA A 166 -11.88 -3.82 4.89
C ALA A 166 -11.85 -3.10 6.27
N LEU A 167 -12.51 -3.65 7.29
CA LEU A 167 -12.42 -3.10 8.66
C LEU A 167 -11.06 -3.35 9.33
N GLU A 168 -10.41 -4.47 9.01
CA GLU A 168 -9.06 -4.78 9.46
C GLU A 168 -8.06 -3.80 8.84
N VAL A 169 -8.19 -3.50 7.55
CA VAL A 169 -7.41 -2.45 6.87
C VAL A 169 -7.54 -1.09 7.54
N LEU A 170 -8.76 -0.72 7.99
CA LEU A 170 -8.94 0.50 8.79
C LEU A 170 -8.26 0.40 10.16
N GLY A 171 -8.26 -0.78 10.80
CA GLY A 171 -7.54 -1.01 12.05
C GLY A 171 -6.03 -0.84 11.89
N ASP A 172 -5.48 -1.41 10.84
CA ASP A 172 -4.05 -1.38 10.54
C ASP A 172 -3.60 0.02 10.11
N LEU A 173 -4.42 0.75 9.33
CA LEU A 173 -4.19 2.16 9.03
C LEU A 173 -4.17 3.02 10.29
N ASN A 174 -5.10 2.79 11.22
CA ASN A 174 -5.11 3.47 12.52
C ASN A 174 -3.84 3.16 13.32
N CYS A 175 -3.41 1.89 13.32
CA CYS A 175 -2.19 1.45 13.99
C CYS A 175 -0.94 2.13 13.41
N ALA A 176 -0.82 2.18 12.08
CA ALA A 176 0.26 2.91 11.40
C ALA A 176 0.25 4.41 11.73
N ALA A 177 -0.94 5.01 11.87
CA ALA A 177 -1.10 6.42 12.26
C ALA A 177 -0.68 6.70 13.70
N CYS A 178 -0.85 5.74 14.62
CA CYS A 178 -0.46 5.88 16.03
C CYS A 178 1.05 5.73 16.25
N GLN A 179 1.82 5.32 15.24
CA GLN A 179 3.26 5.05 15.35
C GLN A 179 3.53 4.16 16.56
N ASP A 180 4.44 4.53 17.46
CA ASP A 180 4.83 3.74 18.64
C ASP A 180 3.69 3.53 19.66
N LYS A 181 2.53 4.19 19.49
CA LYS A 181 1.37 4.08 20.39
C LYS A 181 0.30 3.08 19.91
N CYS A 182 0.60 2.36 18.83
CA CYS A 182 -0.05 1.10 18.53
C CYS A 182 0.80 -0.03 19.14
#